data_AF-A0A485LTM6-F1
#
_entry.id   AF-A0A485LTM6-F1
#
_cell.length_a   1.000
_cell.length_b   1.000
_cell.length_c   1.000
_cell.angle_alpha   90.00
_cell.angle_beta   90.00
_cell.angle_gamma   90.00
#
_symmetry.space_group_name_H-M   'P 1'
#
loop_
_entity.id
_entity.type
_entity.pdbx_description
1 polymer ?
#
loop_
_entity_poly.entity_id
_entity_poly.type
_entity_poly.pdbx_seq_one_letter_code
_entity_poly.pdbx_strand_id
1 'polypeptide(L)'
;MDANKDSTVASGMPCDMTGGMMDGMMHHDARSLIDMLIKGEQMEVCLYRELAANAPSNCLKEIFSRKAAGDLRKAERLGRIAAAYGLAPAAHYPGMPMDPPHQPPHFYAETEKQEKE
;
A
#
# COMPACT_ATOMS: atom_id res chain seq x y z
N MET A 1 27.68 -52.31 3.63
CA MET A 1 28.80 -51.38 3.83
C MET A 1 28.96 -50.63 2.51
N ASP A 2 28.23 -49.53 2.33
CA ASP A 2 28.68 -48.15 2.61
C ASP A 2 29.65 -47.68 1.50
N ALA A 3 29.52 -46.56 0.82
CA ALA A 3 28.60 -45.44 0.91
C ALA A 3 28.52 -44.75 -0.47
N ASN A 4 27.31 -44.27 -0.75
CA ASN A 4 26.99 -43.23 -1.71
C ASN A 4 27.95 -42.03 -1.53
N LYS A 5 28.62 -41.58 -2.60
CA LYS A 5 29.37 -40.32 -2.60
C LYS A 5 28.62 -39.33 -3.47
N ASP A 6 27.70 -38.65 -2.79
CA ASP A 6 27.02 -37.43 -3.20
C ASP A 6 28.01 -36.45 -3.85
N SER A 7 27.68 -35.98 -5.06
CA SER A 7 26.97 -34.72 -5.28
C SER A 7 27.86 -33.49 -5.06
N THR A 8 28.21 -32.83 -6.17
CA THR A 8 28.11 -31.38 -6.33
C THR A 8 28.51 -31.08 -7.78
N VAL A 9 27.59 -31.37 -8.70
CA VAL A 9 27.65 -30.83 -10.05
C VAL A 9 27.17 -29.39 -9.98
N ALA A 10 27.91 -28.52 -10.65
CA ALA A 10 27.71 -27.08 -10.75
C ALA A 10 26.25 -26.66 -10.92
N SER A 11 25.79 -25.77 -10.05
CA SER A 11 24.86 -24.70 -10.41
C SER A 11 24.87 -23.64 -9.32
N GLY A 12 26.02 -22.98 -9.16
CA GLY A 12 26.10 -21.70 -8.47
C GLY A 12 25.66 -20.60 -9.43
N MET A 13 24.39 -20.61 -9.84
CA MET A 13 23.76 -19.41 -10.38
C MET A 13 23.66 -18.44 -9.20
N PRO A 14 24.34 -17.28 -9.19
CA PRO A 14 23.90 -16.21 -8.32
C PRO A 14 22.43 -15.98 -8.68
N CYS A 15 21.54 -16.05 -7.69
CA CYS A 15 20.18 -15.58 -7.81
C CYS A 15 20.23 -14.07 -8.02
N ASP A 16 20.65 -13.64 -9.21
CA ASP A 16 20.49 -12.32 -9.76
C ASP A 16 19.07 -12.26 -10.33
N MET A 17 18.10 -12.41 -9.42
CA MET A 17 16.69 -12.25 -9.72
C MET A 17 16.26 -10.98 -9.01
N THR A 18 15.82 -10.02 -9.82
CA THR A 18 14.98 -8.87 -9.45
C THR A 18 15.64 -7.60 -8.89
N GLY A 19 16.82 -7.23 -9.40
CA GLY A 19 17.25 -5.81 -9.45
C GLY A 19 16.55 -4.96 -10.52
N GLY A 20 15.60 -5.52 -11.28
CA GLY A 20 15.03 -4.89 -12.49
C GLY A 20 13.59 -4.37 -12.40
N MET A 21 12.91 -4.50 -11.26
CA MET A 21 11.54 -3.94 -11.09
C MET A 21 11.51 -2.60 -10.33
N MET A 22 12.62 -2.19 -9.72
CA MET A 22 12.69 -0.91 -9.00
C MET A 22 13.15 0.26 -9.89
N ASP A 23 13.60 0.01 -11.12
CA ASP A 23 14.04 1.07 -12.04
C ASP A 23 12.87 1.89 -12.62
N GLY A 24 11.65 1.32 -12.59
CA GLY A 24 10.41 1.99 -13.00
C GLY A 24 9.67 2.75 -11.90
N MET A 25 10.07 2.58 -10.62
CA MET A 25 9.44 3.27 -9.48
C MET A 25 10.01 4.67 -9.24
N MET A 26 10.81 5.19 -10.17
CA MET A 26 11.67 6.35 -9.88
C MET A 26 10.93 7.65 -9.58
N HIS A 27 9.62 7.81 -9.86
CA HIS A 27 8.89 9.04 -9.55
C HIS A 27 7.40 8.86 -9.17
N HIS A 28 7.07 7.89 -8.31
CA HIS A 28 5.72 7.89 -7.72
C HIS A 28 5.74 8.59 -6.36
N ASP A 29 4.96 9.66 -6.22
CA ASP A 29 4.71 10.25 -4.91
C ASP A 29 3.99 9.23 -4.01
N ALA A 30 4.13 9.41 -2.68
CA ALA A 30 3.62 8.45 -1.70
C ALA A 30 2.12 8.19 -1.83
N ARG A 31 1.34 9.18 -2.27
CA ARG A 31 -0.10 9.02 -2.49
C ARG A 31 -0.37 8.14 -3.72
N SER A 32 0.32 8.40 -4.83
CA SER A 32 0.22 7.57 -6.04
C SER A 32 0.55 6.10 -5.77
N LEU A 33 1.56 5.82 -4.95
CA LEU A 33 1.91 4.45 -4.53
C LEU A 33 0.80 3.80 -3.71
N ILE A 34 0.25 4.51 -2.72
CA ILE A 34 -0.84 3.99 -1.88
C ILE A 34 -2.10 3.76 -2.70
N ASP A 35 -2.46 4.67 -3.61
CA ASP A 35 -3.61 4.52 -4.49
C ASP A 35 -3.46 3.30 -5.42
N MET A 36 -2.24 3.06 -5.94
CA MET A 36 -1.94 1.87 -6.73
C MET A 36 -2.12 0.58 -5.92
N LEU A 37 -1.65 0.56 -4.66
CA LEU A 37 -1.83 -0.58 -3.77
C LEU A 37 -3.31 -0.83 -3.45
N ILE A 38 -4.07 0.21 -3.11
CA ILE A 38 -5.52 0.10 -2.84
C ILE A 38 -6.24 -0.46 -4.07
N LYS A 39 -5.92 0.05 -5.26
CA LYS A 39 -6.51 -0.42 -6.51
C LYS A 39 -6.16 -1.89 -6.77
N GLY A 40 -4.92 -2.31 -6.52
CA GLY A 40 -4.49 -3.70 -6.63
C GLY A 40 -5.31 -4.63 -5.72
N GLU A 41 -5.47 -4.27 -4.44
CA GLU A 41 -6.28 -5.04 -3.49
C GLU A 41 -7.76 -5.11 -3.93
N GLN A 42 -8.33 -4.00 -4.42
CA GLN A 42 -9.71 -3.98 -4.92
C GLN A 42 -9.91 -4.86 -6.18
N MET A 43 -8.91 -4.93 -7.06
CA MET A 43 -8.96 -5.82 -8.23
C MET A 43 -8.98 -7.30 -7.81
N GLU A 44 -8.16 -7.69 -6.84
CA GLU A 44 -8.17 -9.05 -6.27
C GLU A 44 -9.53 -9.38 -5.63
N VAL A 45 -10.15 -8.42 -4.91
CA VAL A 45 -11.52 -8.60 -4.37
C VAL A 45 -12.52 -8.95 -5.47
N CYS A 46 -12.50 -8.21 -6.58
CA CYS A 46 -13.38 -8.48 -7.72
C CYS A 46 -13.13 -9.88 -8.30
N LEU A 47 -11.87 -10.22 -8.55
CA LEU A 47 -11.47 -11.54 -9.07
C LEU A 47 -11.97 -12.67 -8.16
N TYR A 48 -11.72 -12.60 -6.86
CA TYR A 48 -12.13 -13.65 -5.94
C TYR A 48 -13.65 -13.74 -5.79
N ARG A 49 -14.39 -12.64 -5.93
CA ARG A 49 -15.85 -12.68 -5.94
C ARG A 49 -16.39 -13.39 -7.18
N GLU A 50 -15.82 -13.14 -8.35
CA GLU A 50 -16.18 -13.85 -9.58
C GLU A 50 -15.85 -15.34 -9.50
N LEU A 51 -14.67 -15.69 -8.97
CA LEU A 51 -14.30 -17.08 -8.73
C LEU A 51 -15.25 -17.76 -7.73
N ALA A 52 -15.66 -17.08 -6.67
CA ALA A 52 -16.63 -17.61 -5.70
C ALA A 52 -18.01 -17.82 -6.33
N ALA A 53 -18.46 -16.91 -7.21
CA ALA A 53 -19.75 -17.01 -7.89
C ALA A 53 -19.81 -18.20 -8.86
N ASN A 54 -18.68 -18.53 -9.48
CA ASN A 54 -18.57 -19.62 -10.47
C ASN A 54 -17.95 -20.91 -9.90
N ALA A 55 -17.75 -20.99 -8.58
CA ALA A 55 -17.07 -22.13 -7.96
C ALA A 55 -17.91 -23.42 -8.06
N PRO A 56 -17.32 -24.55 -8.47
CA PRO A 56 -18.05 -25.82 -8.63
C PRO A 56 -18.32 -26.54 -7.29
N SER A 57 -17.78 -26.03 -6.17
CA SER A 57 -17.98 -26.62 -4.85
C SER A 57 -18.08 -25.55 -3.76
N ASN A 58 -18.81 -25.89 -2.69
CA ASN A 58 -18.94 -25.01 -1.52
C ASN A 58 -17.59 -24.72 -0.86
N CYS A 59 -16.69 -25.71 -0.81
CA CYS A 59 -15.35 -25.54 -0.26
C CYS A 59 -14.57 -24.44 -1.01
N LEU A 60 -14.57 -24.47 -2.35
CA LEU A 60 -13.91 -23.44 -3.16
C LEU A 60 -14.59 -22.07 -3.01
N LYS A 61 -15.92 -22.04 -3.00
CA LYS A 61 -16.69 -20.81 -2.78
C LYS A 61 -16.30 -20.12 -1.47
N GLU A 62 -16.15 -20.89 -0.39
CA GLU A 62 -15.72 -20.34 0.89
C GLU A 62 -14.27 -19.85 0.87
N ILE A 63 -13.35 -20.59 0.24
CA ILE A 63 -11.95 -20.17 0.12
C ILE A 63 -11.85 -18.82 -0.58
N PHE A 64 -12.51 -18.68 -1.73
CA PHE A 64 -12.50 -17.43 -2.49
C PHE A 64 -13.21 -16.29 -1.75
N SER A 65 -14.34 -16.57 -1.08
CA SER A 65 -15.03 -15.58 -0.26
C SER A 65 -14.16 -15.08 0.89
N ARG A 66 -13.40 -15.97 1.54
CA ARG A 66 -12.45 -15.61 2.59
C ARG A 66 -11.29 -14.76 2.06
N LYS A 67 -10.76 -15.07 0.87
CA LYS A 67 -9.73 -14.27 0.19
C LYS A 67 -10.23 -12.87 -0.14
N ALA A 68 -11.38 -12.75 -0.79
CA ALA A 68 -12.02 -11.46 -1.08
C ALA A 68 -12.23 -10.61 0.19
N ALA A 69 -12.69 -11.21 1.29
CA ALA A 69 -12.84 -10.50 2.55
C ALA A 69 -11.49 -10.05 3.14
N GLY A 70 -10.42 -10.83 2.93
CA GLY A 70 -9.06 -10.49 3.33
C GLY A 70 -8.53 -9.26 2.61
N ASP A 71 -8.64 -9.23 1.28
CA ASP A 71 -8.13 -8.15 0.45
C ASP A 71 -8.94 -6.86 0.64
N LEU A 72 -10.24 -6.97 0.88
CA LEU A 72 -11.07 -5.82 1.27
C LEU A 72 -10.55 -5.15 2.56
N ARG A 73 -10.23 -5.95 3.60
CA ARG A 73 -9.67 -5.43 4.86
C ARG A 73 -8.29 -4.79 4.66
N LYS A 74 -7.48 -5.30 3.72
CA LYS A 74 -6.19 -4.68 3.38
C LYS A 74 -6.39 -3.33 2.70
N ALA A 75 -7.30 -3.25 1.72
CA ALA A 75 -7.66 -1.98 1.06
C ALA A 75 -8.13 -0.92 2.08
N GLU A 76 -9.00 -1.31 3.01
CA GLU A 76 -9.45 -0.43 4.10
C GLU A 76 -8.29 0.01 5.02
N ARG A 77 -7.38 -0.91 5.35
CA ARG A 77 -6.20 -0.61 6.16
C ARG A 77 -5.27 0.37 5.44
N LEU A 78 -5.04 0.20 4.15
CA LEU A 78 -4.28 1.13 3.32
C LEU A 78 -4.94 2.51 3.29
N GLY A 79 -6.27 2.59 3.18
CA GLY A 79 -7.00 3.85 3.26
C GLY A 79 -6.82 4.58 4.60
N ARG A 80 -6.86 3.84 5.73
CA ARG A 80 -6.57 4.42 7.06
C ARG A 80 -5.14 4.91 7.18
N ILE A 81 -4.18 4.17 6.63
CA ILE A 81 -2.77 4.58 6.59
C ILE A 81 -2.61 5.86 5.76
N ALA A 82 -3.24 5.94 4.58
CA ALA A 82 -3.23 7.13 3.74
C ALA A 82 -3.75 8.36 4.49
N ALA A 83 -4.86 8.22 5.22
CA ALA A 83 -5.42 9.28 6.03
C ALA A 83 -4.49 9.73 7.16
N ALA A 84 -3.85 8.79 7.86
CA ALA A 84 -2.91 9.10 8.93
C ALA A 84 -1.68 9.88 8.45
N TYR A 85 -1.27 9.68 7.20
CA TYR A 85 -0.17 10.42 6.57
C TYR A 85 -0.61 11.70 5.84
N GLY A 86 -1.90 12.09 5.90
CA GLY A 86 -2.41 13.25 5.17
C GLY A 86 -2.42 13.06 3.65
N LEU A 87 -2.35 11.81 3.18
CA LEU A 87 -2.35 11.43 1.76
C LEU A 87 -3.74 11.08 1.24
N ALA A 88 -4.73 10.95 2.13
CA ALA A 88 -6.11 10.71 1.72
C ALA A 88 -6.57 11.83 0.78
N PRO A 89 -7.35 11.51 -0.28
CA PRO A 89 -7.94 12.54 -1.11
C PRO A 89 -8.69 13.51 -0.20
N ALA A 90 -8.37 14.80 -0.31
CA ALA A 90 -9.18 15.84 0.29
C ALA A 90 -10.61 15.54 -0.16
N ALA A 91 -11.46 15.17 0.79
CA ALA A 91 -12.86 14.96 0.51
C ALA A 91 -13.37 16.30 -0.03
N HIS A 92 -13.47 16.41 -1.35
CA HIS A 92 -14.18 17.50 -1.99
C HIS A 92 -15.64 17.27 -1.63
N TYR A 93 -16.04 17.74 -0.45
CA TYR A 93 -17.44 17.94 -0.14
C TYR A 93 -17.89 19.09 -1.04
N PRO A 94 -18.72 18.84 -2.07
CA PRO A 94 -19.22 19.93 -2.88
C PRO A 94 -20.18 20.73 -1.99
N GLY A 95 -19.75 21.90 -1.55
CA GLY A 95 -20.58 22.85 -0.79
C GLY A 95 -20.12 23.21 0.61
N MET A 96 -18.99 22.72 1.11
CA MET A 96 -18.41 23.29 2.34
C MET A 96 -17.52 24.48 1.96
N PRO A 97 -17.75 25.69 2.53
CA PRO A 97 -16.80 26.78 2.37
C PRO A 97 -15.44 26.31 2.87
N MET A 98 -14.42 26.46 2.03
CA MET A 98 -13.03 26.29 2.46
C MET A 98 -12.82 27.22 3.65
N ASP A 99 -12.64 26.64 4.84
CA ASP A 99 -12.14 27.43 5.97
C ASP A 99 -10.82 28.08 5.55
N PRO A 100 -10.56 29.34 5.94
CA PRO A 100 -9.31 30.00 5.60
C PRO A 100 -8.11 29.17 6.08
N PRO A 101 -6.95 29.30 5.43
CA PRO A 101 -5.78 28.49 5.75
C PRO A 101 -5.47 28.61 7.24
N HIS A 102 -5.59 27.47 7.93
CA HIS A 102 -5.20 27.36 9.33
C HIS A 102 -3.72 27.67 9.42
N GLN A 103 -3.42 28.87 9.89
CA GLN A 103 -2.07 29.29 10.25
C GLN A 103 -1.57 28.31 11.32
N PRO A 104 -0.37 27.71 11.18
CA PRO A 104 0.16 26.85 12.23
C PRO A 104 0.31 27.66 13.53
N PRO A 105 0.07 27.06 14.70
CA PRO A 105 0.22 27.78 15.97
C PRO A 105 1.66 28.27 16.10
N HIS A 106 1.80 29.60 16.22
CA HIS A 106 3.07 30.27 16.48
C HIS A 106 3.57 29.88 17.87
N PHE A 107 4.24 28.74 17.97
CA PHE A 107 4.78 28.24 19.24
C PHE A 107 6.15 28.88 19.58
N TYR A 108 6.75 29.63 18.66
CA TYR A 108 7.97 30.42 18.88
C TYR A 108 7.81 31.83 18.31
N ALA A 109 7.14 32.69 19.07
CA ALA A 109 7.21 34.14 18.89
C ALA A 109 7.64 34.79 20.22
N GLU A 110 8.81 34.40 20.72
CA GLU A 110 9.47 35.12 21.81
C GLU A 110 10.52 36.09 21.23
N THR A 111 10.06 37.32 21.03
CA THR A 111 10.75 38.60 21.26
C THR A 111 12.24 38.73 20.90
N GLU A 112 12.54 39.20 19.69
CA GLU A 112 13.66 40.12 19.49
C GLU A 112 13.19 41.54 19.84
N LYS A 113 13.47 41.99 21.07
CA LYS A 113 13.54 43.43 21.35
C LYS A 113 14.98 43.86 21.14
N GLN A 114 15.22 44.53 20.02
CA GLN A 114 16.36 45.41 19.83
C GLN A 114 16.29 46.54 20.87
N GLU A 115 17.17 46.54 21.86
CA GLU A 115 17.54 47.77 22.55
C GLU A 115 18.65 48.45 21.74
N LYS A 116 18.28 49.54 21.08
CA LYS A 116 19.17 50.62 20.67
C LYS A 116 19.14 51.64 21.79
N GLU A 117 20.28 51.83 22.47
CA GLU A 117 20.84 53.16 22.78
C GLU A 117 22.35 53.05 22.92
#